data_AF-A0A3S2CRQ0-F1
#
_entry.id   AF-A0A3S2CRQ0-F1
#
_cell.length_a   1.000
_cell.length_b   1.000
_cell.length_c   1.000
_cell.angle_alpha   90.00
_cell.angle_beta   90.00
_cell.angle_gamma   90.00
#
_symmetry.space_group_name_H-M   'P 1'
#
loop_
_entity.id
_entity.type
_entity.pdbx_description
1 polymer ?
#
loop_
_entity_poly.entity_id
_entity_poly.type
_entity_poly.pdbx_seq_one_letter_code
_entity_poly.pdbx_strand_id
1 'polypeptide(L)'
;MSFRIDPRLPLTGEVRRILAEEIGKALHHLDAARSRPEQALHKCRKRLKSARALLRLVRSGDETFCETENQCYRNVAALLAGPREATALIETIDRLAASFPKESADDGLGAVRDRLIARQHELHEGTGLEAAIGAATAACEEGLHRIGTLALPEQPEQAADVLAEGARVTLRRARKALDKAGSRGAADDFHDLRKAAKTHGMHLSLLGRLWPTPIKARRKAVDELGERLGDLHDVLVMHALLEADDQLLGPPEDTKLLAKLLKRSEKQLKKSCLASAAELFGDSPKRSTRKLARKARDDLAAPPEEAAAS
;
A
#
# COMPACT_ATOMS: atom_id res chain seq x y z
N MET A 1 -9.89 13.91 -10.47
CA MET A 1 -11.18 13.30 -10.10
C MET A 1 -10.98 12.36 -8.91
N SER A 2 -12.03 11.75 -8.35
CA SER A 2 -11.91 10.94 -7.12
C SER A 2 -11.54 9.49 -7.41
N PHE A 3 -10.60 8.93 -6.64
CA PHE A 3 -10.29 7.49 -6.60
C PHE A 3 -11.43 6.72 -5.92
N ARG A 4 -12.54 6.58 -6.64
CA ARG A 4 -13.83 6.03 -6.17
C ARG A 4 -14.67 5.57 -7.36
N ILE A 5 -15.38 4.47 -7.18
CA ILE A 5 -16.39 3.95 -8.12
C ILE A 5 -17.71 4.68 -7.88
N ASP A 6 -18.27 5.28 -8.92
CA ASP A 6 -19.64 5.80 -8.94
C ASP A 6 -20.61 4.68 -9.33
N PRO A 7 -21.51 4.25 -8.43
CA PRO A 7 -22.43 3.15 -8.73
C PRO A 7 -23.47 3.49 -9.81
N ARG A 8 -23.61 4.76 -10.19
CA ARG A 8 -24.55 5.19 -11.24
C ARG A 8 -24.02 4.97 -12.65
N LEU A 9 -22.76 4.54 -12.79
CA LEU A 9 -22.07 4.34 -14.06
C LEU A 9 -21.69 2.88 -14.24
N PRO A 10 -21.61 2.37 -15.48
CA PRO A 10 -21.17 1.00 -15.75
C PRO A 10 -19.80 0.70 -15.15
N LEU A 11 -19.67 -0.47 -14.51
CA LEU A 11 -18.45 -0.86 -13.79
C LEU A 11 -17.21 -0.84 -14.71
N THR A 12 -17.35 -1.35 -15.94
CA THR A 12 -16.27 -1.33 -16.95
C THR A 12 -15.74 0.09 -17.17
N GLY A 13 -16.64 1.05 -17.39
CA GLY A 13 -16.27 2.46 -17.63
C GLY A 13 -15.56 3.09 -16.43
N GLU A 14 -16.09 2.86 -15.22
CA GLU A 14 -15.50 3.40 -13.99
C GLU A 14 -14.11 2.83 -13.70
N VAL A 15 -13.92 1.52 -13.88
CA VAL A 15 -12.63 0.88 -13.64
C VAL A 15 -11.59 1.37 -14.65
N ARG A 16 -11.96 1.45 -15.94
CA ARG A 16 -11.10 2.02 -16.98
C ARG A 16 -10.71 3.47 -16.67
N ARG A 17 -11.68 4.31 -16.29
CA ARG A 17 -11.45 5.70 -15.90
C ARG A 17 -10.47 5.81 -14.74
N ILE A 18 -10.67 5.05 -13.67
CA ILE A 18 -9.81 5.13 -12.47
C ILE A 18 -8.40 4.59 -12.77
N LEU A 19 -8.29 3.49 -13.53
CA LEU A 19 -6.98 2.98 -13.96
C LEU A 19 -6.24 4.03 -14.79
N ALA A 20 -6.88 4.59 -15.81
CA ALA A 20 -6.25 5.59 -16.68
C ALA A 20 -5.82 6.83 -15.89
N GLU A 21 -6.64 7.28 -14.93
CA GLU A 21 -6.30 8.40 -14.07
C GLU A 21 -5.10 8.11 -13.15
N GLU A 22 -5.04 6.93 -12.50
CA GLU A 22 -3.92 6.61 -11.62
C GLU A 22 -2.63 6.35 -12.41
N ILE A 23 -2.69 5.71 -13.58
CA ILE A 23 -1.52 5.52 -14.44
C ILE A 23 -1.06 6.85 -15.06
N GLY A 24 -1.96 7.71 -15.51
CA GLY A 24 -1.61 9.06 -15.97
C GLY A 24 -0.94 9.91 -14.88
N LYS A 25 -1.42 9.82 -13.63
CA LYS A 25 -0.73 10.45 -12.48
C LYS A 25 0.64 9.81 -12.21
N ALA A 26 0.78 8.50 -12.40
CA ALA A 26 2.06 7.81 -12.23
C ALA A 26 3.08 8.31 -13.25
N LEU A 27 2.69 8.47 -14.52
CA LEU A 27 3.51 9.06 -15.59
C LEU A 27 3.94 10.49 -15.26
N HIS A 28 3.02 11.34 -14.82
CA HIS A 28 3.35 12.71 -14.38
C HIS A 28 4.38 12.73 -13.23
N HIS A 29 4.29 11.77 -12.30
CA HIS A 29 5.26 11.64 -11.23
C HIS A 29 6.60 11.03 -11.68
N LEU A 30 6.63 10.21 -12.74
CA LEU A 30 7.88 9.72 -13.33
C LEU A 30 8.64 10.85 -14.03
N ASP A 31 7.93 11.72 -14.75
CA ASP A 31 8.53 12.91 -15.36
C ASP A 31 9.11 13.85 -14.29
N ALA A 32 8.33 14.16 -13.25
CA ALA A 32 8.80 14.98 -12.14
C ALA A 32 9.99 14.36 -11.38
N ALA A 33 10.15 13.03 -11.40
CA ALA A 33 11.27 12.35 -10.75
C ALA A 33 12.64 12.66 -11.38
N ARG A 34 12.66 13.15 -12.62
CA ARG A 34 13.88 13.60 -13.31
C ARG A 34 14.53 14.80 -12.62
N SER A 35 13.73 15.62 -11.92
CA SER A 35 14.21 16.80 -11.18
C SER A 35 14.07 16.65 -9.66
N ARG A 36 13.08 15.88 -9.19
CA ARG A 36 12.76 15.71 -7.76
C ARG A 36 12.51 14.23 -7.44
N PRO A 37 13.53 13.37 -7.52
CA PRO A 37 13.37 11.91 -7.53
C PRO A 37 12.65 11.38 -6.29
N GLU A 38 13.09 11.73 -5.09
CA GLU A 38 12.56 11.14 -3.85
C GLU A 38 11.03 11.30 -3.71
N GLN A 39 10.54 12.54 -3.74
CA GLN A 39 9.12 12.82 -3.55
C GLN A 39 8.27 12.31 -4.72
N ALA A 40 8.76 12.44 -5.94
CA ALA A 40 8.02 12.09 -7.13
C ALA A 40 7.91 10.56 -7.29
N LEU A 41 8.99 9.81 -7.08
CA LEU A 41 8.98 8.34 -7.07
C LEU A 41 8.05 7.80 -5.97
N HIS A 42 8.06 8.40 -4.77
CA HIS A 42 7.12 8.03 -3.72
C HIS A 42 5.66 8.18 -4.17
N LYS A 43 5.33 9.34 -4.76
CA LYS A 43 3.99 9.61 -5.30
C LYS A 43 3.63 8.65 -6.44
N CYS A 44 4.56 8.37 -7.36
CA CYS A 44 4.37 7.38 -8.44
C CYS A 44 4.03 5.99 -7.87
N ARG A 45 4.84 5.47 -6.93
CA ARG A 45 4.59 4.17 -6.28
C ARG A 45 3.24 4.11 -5.59
N LYS A 46 2.78 5.22 -5.00
CA LYS A 46 1.43 5.31 -4.41
C LYS A 46 0.35 5.12 -5.47
N ARG A 47 0.49 5.72 -6.66
CA ARG A 47 -0.43 5.53 -7.79
C ARG A 47 -0.44 4.11 -8.32
N LEU A 48 0.74 3.52 -8.53
CA LEU A 48 0.85 2.11 -8.96
C LEU A 48 0.22 1.16 -7.92
N LYS A 49 0.36 1.47 -6.63
CA LYS A 49 -0.28 0.73 -5.54
C LYS A 49 -1.82 0.85 -5.62
N SER A 50 -2.34 2.05 -5.89
CA SER A 50 -3.77 2.31 -6.11
C SER A 50 -4.32 1.50 -7.30
N ALA A 51 -3.65 1.56 -8.46
CA ALA A 51 -4.04 0.81 -9.66
C ALA A 51 -4.08 -0.70 -9.38
N ARG A 52 -3.05 -1.24 -8.74
CA ARG A 52 -2.99 -2.67 -8.35
C ARG A 52 -4.08 -3.07 -7.36
N ALA A 53 -4.51 -2.17 -6.47
CA ALA A 53 -5.62 -2.45 -5.55
C ALA A 53 -6.95 -2.54 -6.31
N LEU A 54 -7.16 -1.66 -7.28
CA LEU A 54 -8.33 -1.69 -8.17
C LEU A 54 -8.36 -2.99 -8.99
N LEU A 55 -7.26 -3.37 -9.64
CA LEU A 55 -7.18 -4.63 -10.40
C LEU A 55 -7.48 -5.86 -9.54
N ARG A 56 -7.01 -5.88 -8.29
CA ARG A 56 -7.36 -6.96 -7.34
C ARG A 56 -8.82 -6.95 -6.92
N LEU A 57 -9.45 -5.78 -6.89
CA LEU A 57 -10.86 -5.65 -6.52
C LEU A 57 -11.76 -6.25 -7.61
N VAL A 58 -11.39 -6.10 -8.88
CA VAL A 58 -12.23 -6.52 -10.01
C VAL A 58 -11.76 -7.78 -10.70
N ARG A 59 -10.72 -8.45 -10.16
CA ARG A 59 -10.05 -9.59 -10.80
C ARG A 59 -11.00 -10.68 -11.28
N SER A 60 -12.06 -11.00 -10.54
CA SER A 60 -12.99 -12.06 -10.93
C SER A 60 -13.86 -11.71 -12.14
N GLY A 61 -13.88 -10.45 -12.59
CA GLY A 61 -14.60 -10.03 -13.79
C GLY A 61 -13.78 -10.18 -15.08
N ASP A 62 -12.44 -10.10 -14.97
CA ASP A 62 -11.49 -10.29 -16.07
C ASP A 62 -10.12 -10.70 -15.49
N GLU A 63 -9.96 -11.99 -15.20
CA GLU A 63 -8.81 -12.49 -14.44
C GLU A 63 -7.50 -12.31 -15.21
N THR A 64 -7.50 -12.67 -16.50
CA THR A 64 -6.32 -12.56 -17.37
C THR A 64 -5.81 -11.13 -17.47
N PHE A 65 -6.68 -10.16 -17.74
CA PHE A 65 -6.29 -8.75 -17.80
C PHE A 65 -5.76 -8.28 -16.44
N CYS A 66 -6.52 -8.55 -15.37
CA CYS A 66 -6.20 -8.04 -14.05
C CYS A 66 -4.89 -8.60 -13.50
N GLU A 67 -4.57 -9.87 -13.76
CA GLU A 67 -3.32 -10.48 -13.31
C GLU A 67 -2.12 -9.96 -14.09
N THR A 68 -2.25 -9.85 -15.42
CA THR A 68 -1.21 -9.31 -16.31
C THR A 68 -0.84 -7.89 -15.93
N GLU A 69 -1.82 -6.98 -15.84
CA GLU A 69 -1.59 -5.58 -15.49
C GLU A 69 -1.10 -5.43 -14.05
N ASN A 70 -1.63 -6.21 -13.10
CA ASN A 70 -1.15 -6.14 -11.72
C ASN A 70 0.31 -6.61 -11.61
N GLN A 71 0.74 -7.58 -12.41
CA GLN A 71 2.12 -8.04 -12.45
C GLN A 71 3.02 -7.00 -13.13
N CYS A 72 2.58 -6.40 -14.23
CA CYS A 72 3.27 -5.29 -14.89
C CYS A 72 3.54 -4.15 -13.89
N TYR A 73 2.51 -3.59 -13.25
CA TYR A 73 2.67 -2.49 -12.30
C TYR A 73 3.41 -2.90 -11.02
N ARG A 74 3.45 -4.19 -10.68
CA ARG A 74 4.30 -4.70 -9.60
C ARG A 74 5.77 -4.62 -10.00
N ASN A 75 6.12 -5.02 -11.21
CA ASN A 75 7.47 -4.99 -11.73
C ASN A 75 7.95 -3.53 -11.88
N VAL A 76 7.11 -2.64 -12.43
CA VAL A 76 7.38 -1.20 -12.48
C VAL A 76 7.68 -0.65 -11.09
N ALA A 77 6.82 -0.96 -10.11
CA ALA A 77 7.08 -0.53 -8.73
C ALA A 77 8.37 -1.15 -8.14
N ALA A 78 8.83 -2.30 -8.59
CA ALA A 78 10.09 -2.87 -8.11
C ALA A 78 11.31 -2.10 -8.63
N LEU A 79 11.28 -1.68 -9.90
CA LEU A 79 12.34 -0.85 -10.52
C LEU A 79 12.56 0.47 -9.76
N LEU A 80 11.50 1.02 -9.16
CA LEU A 80 11.50 2.32 -8.48
C LEU A 80 11.70 2.22 -6.96
N ALA A 81 12.26 1.12 -6.42
CA ALA A 81 12.29 0.85 -4.97
C ALA A 81 13.44 1.52 -4.21
N GLY A 82 14.63 1.61 -4.79
CA GLY A 82 15.87 1.96 -4.09
C GLY A 82 15.83 3.24 -3.24
N PRO A 83 15.58 4.43 -3.81
CA PRO A 83 15.72 5.70 -3.08
C PRO A 83 14.84 5.85 -1.83
N ARG A 84 13.70 5.15 -1.76
CA ARG A 84 12.77 5.29 -0.62
C ARG A 84 13.19 4.48 0.61
N GLU A 85 14.01 3.43 0.44
CA GLU A 85 14.44 2.59 1.55
C GLU A 85 15.32 3.39 2.52
N ALA A 86 16.22 4.23 2.01
CA ALA A 86 17.10 5.07 2.84
C ALA A 86 16.33 6.10 3.69
N THR A 87 15.36 6.83 3.11
CA THR A 87 14.55 7.81 3.86
C THR A 87 13.78 7.15 5.02
N ALA A 88 13.19 5.97 4.78
CA ALA A 88 12.41 5.27 5.81
C ALA A 88 13.28 4.82 6.99
N LEU A 89 14.55 4.49 6.74
CA LEU A 89 15.52 4.14 7.78
C LEU A 89 15.89 5.37 8.64
N ILE A 90 16.11 6.53 8.02
CA ILE A 90 16.35 7.79 8.74
C ILE A 90 15.12 8.18 9.58
N GLU A 91 13.93 8.15 8.99
CA GLU A 91 12.66 8.38 9.70
C GLU A 91 12.49 7.42 10.89
N THR A 92 13.01 6.18 10.79
CA THR A 92 12.99 5.21 11.90
C THR A 92 13.90 5.63 13.04
N ILE A 93 15.12 6.12 12.75
CA ILE A 93 16.03 6.65 13.78
C ILE A 93 15.37 7.82 14.50
N ASP A 94 14.79 8.77 13.76
CA ASP A 94 14.13 9.95 14.33
C ASP A 94 12.94 9.55 15.23
N ARG A 95 12.14 8.56 14.81
CA ARG A 95 11.05 8.00 15.63
C ARG A 95 11.55 7.33 16.91
N LEU A 96 12.67 6.59 16.85
CA LEU A 96 13.26 5.96 18.03
C LEU A 96 13.78 7.01 19.02
N ALA A 97 14.48 8.03 18.53
CA ALA A 97 14.94 9.14 19.37
C ALA A 97 13.78 9.84 20.08
N ALA A 98 12.69 10.13 19.37
CA ALA A 98 11.49 10.73 19.94
C ALA A 98 10.77 9.82 20.96
N SER A 99 10.79 8.50 20.75
CA SER A 99 10.13 7.52 21.63
C SER A 99 10.95 7.19 22.89
N PHE A 100 12.26 7.39 22.85
CA PHE A 100 13.21 7.04 23.92
C PHE A 100 14.16 8.21 24.25
N PRO A 101 13.65 9.38 24.66
CA PRO A 101 14.46 10.60 24.78
C PRO A 101 15.53 10.52 25.88
N LYS A 102 15.32 9.69 26.92
CA LYS A 102 16.31 9.52 27.99
C LYS A 102 17.49 8.66 27.53
N GLU A 103 17.22 7.64 26.74
CA GLU A 103 18.22 6.73 26.19
C GLU A 103 19.00 7.33 25.02
N SER A 104 18.42 8.32 24.32
CA SER A 104 19.03 9.00 23.16
C SER A 104 19.60 10.39 23.48
N ALA A 105 19.70 10.78 24.75
CA ALA A 105 20.11 12.13 25.17
C ALA A 105 21.56 12.49 24.78
N ASP A 106 22.44 11.50 24.68
CA ASP A 106 23.87 11.69 24.37
C ASP A 106 24.19 11.54 22.87
N ASP A 107 23.19 11.74 22.01
CA ASP A 107 23.30 11.55 20.54
C ASP A 107 23.80 10.14 20.12
N GLY A 108 23.49 9.12 20.93
CA GLY A 108 23.93 7.74 20.66
C GLY A 108 23.34 7.09 19.40
N LEU A 109 22.53 7.80 18.62
CA LEU A 109 22.02 7.39 17.32
C LEU A 109 22.56 8.24 16.16
N GLY A 110 23.27 9.34 16.43
CA GLY A 110 23.74 10.32 15.44
C GLY A 110 24.65 9.70 14.40
N ALA A 111 25.65 8.92 14.83
CA ALA A 111 26.58 8.26 13.91
C ALA A 111 25.89 7.34 12.89
N VAL A 112 24.87 6.57 13.32
CA VAL A 112 24.11 5.70 12.41
C VAL A 112 23.23 6.54 11.47
N ARG A 113 22.64 7.62 11.99
CA ARG A 113 21.83 8.57 11.20
C ARG A 113 22.64 9.21 10.08
N ASP A 114 23.85 9.69 10.38
CA ASP A 114 24.73 10.36 9.42
C ASP A 114 25.19 9.41 8.31
N ARG A 115 25.48 8.14 8.64
CA ARG A 115 25.77 7.10 7.65
C ARG A 115 24.60 6.86 6.70
N LEU A 116 23.38 6.78 7.23
CA LEU A 116 22.17 6.60 6.41
C LEU A 116 21.93 7.81 5.49
N ILE A 117 22.23 9.03 5.96
CA ILE A 117 22.16 10.25 5.13
C ILE A 117 23.21 10.20 4.02
N ALA A 118 24.46 9.90 4.34
CA ALA A 118 25.52 9.77 3.32
C ALA A 118 25.16 8.75 2.24
N ARG A 119 24.68 7.56 2.65
CA ARG A 119 24.20 6.52 1.73
C ARG A 119 23.01 6.98 0.89
N GLN A 120 22.09 7.74 1.47
CA GLN A 120 20.96 8.31 0.74
C GLN A 120 21.47 9.20 -0.39
N HIS A 121 22.48 10.05 -0.14
CA HIS A 121 23.07 10.90 -1.18
C HIS A 121 23.69 10.07 -2.33
N GLU A 122 24.46 9.03 -2.02
CA GLU A 122 25.08 8.16 -3.04
C GLU A 122 24.05 7.47 -3.95
N LEU A 123 22.92 7.01 -3.39
CA LEU A 123 21.86 6.35 -4.16
C LEU A 123 21.13 7.32 -5.12
N HIS A 124 21.15 8.62 -4.85
CA HIS A 124 20.50 9.62 -5.70
C HIS A 124 21.36 10.05 -6.91
N GLU A 125 22.68 9.86 -6.86
CA GLU A 125 23.60 10.29 -7.92
C GLU A 125 23.87 9.21 -8.99
N GLY A 126 23.27 8.02 -8.87
CA GLY A 126 23.51 6.89 -9.77
C GLY A 126 22.80 6.98 -11.13
N THR A 127 23.52 6.63 -12.20
CA THR A 127 23.03 6.56 -13.61
C THR A 127 21.89 5.56 -13.84
N GLY A 128 21.67 4.62 -12.92
CA GLY A 128 20.60 3.61 -13.03
C GLY A 128 19.18 4.16 -12.85
N LEU A 129 19.02 5.33 -12.21
CA LEU A 129 17.71 5.91 -11.97
C LEU A 129 17.01 6.36 -13.26
N GLU A 130 17.76 6.99 -14.17
CA GLU A 130 17.22 7.47 -15.44
C GLU A 130 16.71 6.31 -16.31
N ALA A 131 17.49 5.24 -16.40
CA ALA A 131 17.07 4.03 -17.11
C ALA A 131 15.83 3.38 -16.46
N ALA A 132 15.75 3.35 -15.12
CA ALA A 132 14.59 2.83 -14.40
C ALA A 132 13.34 3.69 -14.64
N ILE A 133 13.47 5.02 -14.68
CA ILE A 133 12.37 5.94 -15.02
C ILE A 133 11.92 5.68 -16.47
N GLY A 134 12.84 5.60 -17.43
CA GLY A 134 12.50 5.31 -18.83
C GLY A 134 11.73 4.00 -19.01
N ALA A 135 12.21 2.91 -18.41
CA ALA A 135 11.54 1.61 -18.44
C ALA A 135 10.15 1.64 -17.76
N ALA A 136 10.03 2.35 -16.63
CA ALA A 136 8.77 2.53 -15.92
C ALA A 136 7.75 3.33 -16.76
N THR A 137 8.20 4.38 -17.46
CA THR A 137 7.37 5.21 -18.33
C THR A 137 6.81 4.38 -19.48
N ALA A 138 7.67 3.67 -20.22
CA ALA A 138 7.25 2.84 -21.35
C ALA A 138 6.20 1.78 -20.93
N ALA A 139 6.44 1.10 -19.81
CA ALA A 139 5.49 0.10 -19.29
C ALA A 139 4.14 0.71 -18.86
N CYS A 140 4.14 1.93 -18.32
CA CYS A 140 2.90 2.64 -17.96
C CYS A 140 2.13 3.13 -19.18
N GLU A 141 2.81 3.62 -20.22
CA GLU A 141 2.21 4.03 -21.50
C GLU A 141 1.56 2.84 -22.20
N GLU A 142 2.25 1.70 -22.26
CA GLU A 142 1.70 0.46 -22.81
C GLU A 142 0.46 -0.01 -22.02
N GLY A 143 0.52 0.11 -20.69
CA GLY A 143 -0.62 -0.13 -19.81
C GLY A 143 -1.83 0.75 -20.15
N LEU A 144 -1.63 2.04 -20.42
CA LEU A 144 -2.72 2.94 -20.82
C LEU A 144 -3.40 2.49 -22.11
N HIS A 145 -2.64 2.04 -23.11
CA HIS A 145 -3.19 1.52 -24.36
C HIS A 145 -4.05 0.27 -24.13
N ARG A 146 -3.63 -0.61 -23.21
CA ARG A 146 -4.37 -1.84 -22.91
C ARG A 146 -5.62 -1.62 -22.08
N ILE A 147 -5.75 -0.54 -21.30
CA ILE A 147 -6.96 -0.29 -20.48
C ILE A 147 -8.26 -0.37 -21.29
N GLY A 148 -8.23 0.03 -22.57
CA GLY A 148 -9.38 -0.05 -23.47
C GLY A 148 -9.89 -1.47 -23.76
N THR A 149 -9.12 -2.51 -23.44
CA THR A 149 -9.50 -3.91 -23.67
C THR A 149 -10.20 -4.55 -22.47
N LEU A 150 -10.06 -3.99 -21.26
CA LEU A 150 -10.68 -4.51 -20.04
C LEU A 150 -12.21 -4.59 -20.19
N ALA A 151 -12.79 -5.78 -20.07
CA ALA A 151 -14.24 -5.96 -20.11
C ALA A 151 -14.72 -6.57 -18.80
N LEU A 152 -15.64 -5.91 -18.10
CA LEU A 152 -16.26 -6.43 -16.88
C LEU A 152 -17.74 -6.75 -17.13
N PRO A 153 -18.38 -7.55 -16.26
CA PRO A 153 -19.80 -7.83 -16.39
C PRO A 153 -20.66 -6.55 -16.38
N GLU A 154 -21.50 -6.40 -17.40
CA GLU A 154 -22.39 -5.24 -17.56
C GLU A 154 -23.65 -5.33 -16.68
N GLN A 155 -24.04 -6.55 -16.30
CA GLN A 155 -25.22 -6.76 -15.44
C GLN A 155 -24.94 -6.31 -14.00
N PRO A 156 -25.79 -5.45 -13.39
CA PRO A 156 -25.58 -4.93 -12.04
C PRO A 156 -25.32 -6.00 -10.98
N GLU A 157 -26.02 -7.14 -11.06
CA GLU A 157 -25.86 -8.24 -10.11
C GLU A 157 -24.47 -8.88 -10.18
N GLN A 158 -23.98 -9.11 -11.40
CA GLN A 158 -22.67 -9.70 -11.65
C GLN A 158 -21.54 -8.73 -11.29
N ALA A 159 -21.71 -7.44 -11.62
CA ALA A 159 -20.80 -6.37 -11.23
C ALA A 159 -20.68 -6.24 -9.70
N ALA A 160 -21.82 -6.31 -8.98
CA ALA A 160 -21.84 -6.33 -7.52
C ALA A 160 -21.09 -7.55 -6.94
N ASP A 161 -21.25 -8.72 -7.55
CA ASP A 161 -20.58 -9.95 -7.12
C ASP A 161 -19.06 -9.90 -7.35
N VAL A 162 -18.61 -9.29 -8.45
CA VAL A 162 -17.18 -9.02 -8.70
C VAL A 162 -16.58 -8.16 -7.58
N LEU A 163 -17.21 -7.03 -7.27
CA LEU A 163 -16.74 -6.13 -6.21
C LEU A 163 -16.73 -6.81 -4.83
N ALA A 164 -17.78 -7.58 -4.53
CA ALA A 164 -17.91 -8.28 -3.27
C ALA A 164 -16.87 -9.40 -3.10
N GLU A 165 -16.59 -10.17 -4.14
CA GLU A 165 -15.59 -11.23 -4.07
C GLU A 165 -14.16 -10.66 -4.00
N GLY A 166 -13.82 -9.62 -4.77
CA GLY A 166 -12.51 -8.97 -4.66
C GLY A 166 -12.23 -8.41 -3.27
N ALA A 167 -13.22 -7.78 -2.65
CA ALA A 167 -13.14 -7.34 -1.24
C ALA A 167 -12.98 -8.54 -0.29
N ARG A 168 -13.69 -9.65 -0.55
CA ARG A 168 -13.65 -10.86 0.28
C ARG A 168 -12.29 -11.53 0.25
N VAL A 169 -11.67 -11.63 -0.91
CA VAL A 169 -10.33 -12.19 -1.09
C VAL A 169 -9.31 -11.38 -0.27
N THR A 170 -9.38 -10.05 -0.33
CA THR A 170 -8.50 -9.17 0.47
C THR A 170 -8.71 -9.36 1.98
N LEU A 171 -9.96 -9.40 2.45
CA LEU A 171 -10.26 -9.62 3.86
C LEU A 171 -9.83 -11.01 4.35
N ARG A 172 -10.01 -12.06 3.54
CA ARG A 172 -9.50 -13.41 3.84
C ARG A 172 -7.97 -13.41 3.95
N ARG A 173 -7.28 -12.70 3.05
CA ARG A 173 -5.83 -12.55 3.10
C ARG A 173 -5.39 -11.82 4.37
N ALA A 174 -6.08 -10.75 4.75
CA ALA A 174 -5.80 -10.01 5.98
C ALA A 174 -5.94 -10.89 7.22
N ARG A 175 -7.03 -11.67 7.31
CA ARG A 175 -7.25 -12.61 8.42
C ARG A 175 -6.18 -13.72 8.48
N LYS A 176 -5.86 -14.34 7.34
CA LYS A 176 -4.79 -15.35 7.28
C LYS A 176 -3.43 -14.77 7.68
N ALA A 177 -3.12 -13.54 7.27
CA ALA A 177 -1.89 -12.87 7.64
C ALA A 177 -1.86 -12.50 9.13
N LEU A 178 -3.01 -12.09 9.70
CA LEU A 178 -3.16 -11.88 11.14
C LEU A 178 -2.91 -13.17 11.93
N ASP A 179 -3.53 -14.28 11.53
CA ASP A 179 -3.36 -15.57 12.21
C ASP A 179 -1.88 -16.02 12.22
N LYS A 180 -1.19 -15.86 11.08
CA LYS A 180 0.24 -16.15 10.96
C LYS A 180 1.11 -15.20 11.80
N ALA A 181 0.83 -13.90 11.74
CA ALA A 181 1.58 -12.90 12.51
C ALA A 181 1.40 -13.10 14.02
N GLY A 182 0.22 -13.53 14.47
CA GLY A 182 -0.05 -13.83 15.88
C GLY A 182 0.58 -15.13 16.36
N SER A 183 0.66 -16.16 15.51
CA SER A 183 1.19 -17.48 15.88
C SER A 183 2.70 -17.62 15.69
N ARG A 184 3.24 -17.19 14.55
CA ARG A 184 4.66 -17.32 14.18
C ARG A 184 5.46 -16.05 14.47
N GLY A 185 4.86 -14.88 14.26
CA GLY A 185 5.49 -13.59 14.58
C GLY A 185 6.70 -13.22 13.72
N ALA A 186 6.88 -13.84 12.54
CA ALA A 186 8.02 -13.55 11.66
C ALA A 186 7.82 -12.25 10.86
N ALA A 187 8.92 -11.65 10.40
CA ALA A 187 8.88 -10.39 9.66
C ALA A 187 7.97 -10.44 8.42
N ASP A 188 8.04 -11.53 7.66
CA ASP A 188 7.21 -11.75 6.48
C ASP A 188 5.71 -11.82 6.79
N ASP A 189 5.33 -12.31 7.98
CA ASP A 189 3.91 -12.39 8.37
C ASP A 189 3.33 -10.98 8.58
N PHE A 190 4.07 -10.12 9.28
CA PHE A 190 3.70 -8.72 9.45
C PHE A 190 3.74 -7.94 8.14
N HIS A 191 4.68 -8.27 7.24
CA HIS A 191 4.74 -7.70 5.90
C HIS A 191 3.50 -8.07 5.07
N ASP A 192 3.05 -9.32 5.12
CA ASP A 192 1.82 -9.75 4.45
C ASP A 192 0.57 -9.11 5.06
N LEU A 193 0.52 -8.97 6.39
CA LEU A 193 -0.57 -8.26 7.06
C LEU A 193 -0.62 -6.79 6.62
N ARG A 194 0.54 -6.13 6.53
CA ARG A 194 0.66 -4.76 6.01
C ARG A 194 0.16 -4.64 4.57
N LYS A 195 0.56 -5.55 3.67
CA LYS A 195 0.09 -5.56 2.28
C LYS A 195 -1.43 -5.68 2.22
N ALA A 196 -2.01 -6.56 3.04
CA ALA A 196 -3.45 -6.77 3.09
C ALA A 196 -4.19 -5.54 3.65
N ALA A 197 -3.70 -4.95 4.75
CA ALA A 197 -4.28 -3.74 5.35
C ALA A 197 -4.26 -2.55 4.37
N LYS A 198 -3.12 -2.26 3.72
CA LYS A 198 -3.04 -1.21 2.70
C LYS A 198 -3.96 -1.48 1.51
N THR A 199 -4.08 -2.73 1.07
CA THR A 199 -5.03 -3.12 0.01
C THR A 199 -6.47 -2.84 0.43
N HIS A 200 -6.85 -3.24 1.64
CA HIS A 200 -8.18 -3.00 2.19
C HIS A 200 -8.50 -1.50 2.33
N GLY A 201 -7.55 -0.67 2.78
CA GLY A 201 -7.74 0.79 2.84
C GLY A 201 -8.01 1.43 1.46
N MET A 202 -7.34 0.94 0.41
CA MET A 202 -7.62 1.36 -0.97
C MET A 202 -8.98 0.85 -1.45
N HIS A 203 -9.35 -0.39 -1.12
CA HIS A 203 -10.69 -0.92 -1.41
C HIS A 203 -11.79 -0.10 -0.75
N LEU A 204 -11.65 0.29 0.52
CA LEU A 204 -12.60 1.19 1.17
C LEU A 204 -12.67 2.59 0.53
N SER A 205 -11.58 3.05 -0.08
CA SER A 205 -11.55 4.32 -0.81
C SER A 205 -12.33 4.20 -2.12
N LEU A 206 -12.09 3.12 -2.88
CA LEU A 206 -12.80 2.77 -4.11
C LEU A 206 -14.30 2.57 -3.87
N LEU A 207 -14.64 1.78 -2.85
CA LEU A 207 -16.00 1.39 -2.49
C LEU A 207 -16.69 2.41 -1.58
N GLY A 208 -16.24 3.66 -1.55
CA GLY A 208 -16.71 4.67 -0.61
C GLY A 208 -18.24 4.83 -0.53
N ARG A 209 -18.93 4.70 -1.67
CA ARG A 209 -20.40 4.76 -1.79
C ARG A 209 -21.10 3.41 -1.60
N LEU A 210 -20.37 2.31 -1.80
CA LEU A 210 -20.90 0.96 -1.86
C LEU A 210 -20.70 0.16 -0.55
N TRP A 211 -19.71 0.55 0.26
CA TRP A 211 -19.37 -0.17 1.48
C TRP A 211 -20.44 0.03 2.58
N PRO A 212 -20.79 -1.02 3.36
CA PRO A 212 -21.73 -0.91 4.47
C PRO A 212 -21.31 0.14 5.51
N THR A 213 -22.24 0.95 5.98
CA THR A 213 -21.99 1.97 7.00
C THR A 213 -21.77 1.34 8.40
N PRO A 214 -20.97 1.98 9.28
CA PRO A 214 -20.21 3.23 9.07
C PRO A 214 -18.81 3.00 8.44
N ILE A 215 -18.60 3.50 7.21
CA ILE A 215 -17.32 3.34 6.49
C ILE A 215 -16.19 4.22 7.05
N LYS A 216 -16.51 5.43 7.55
CA LYS A 216 -15.51 6.41 8.01
C LYS A 216 -14.65 5.86 9.15
N ALA A 217 -15.28 5.25 10.15
CA ALA A 217 -14.58 4.64 11.28
C ALA A 217 -13.65 3.51 10.82
N ARG A 218 -14.13 2.64 9.91
CA ARG A 218 -13.34 1.55 9.36
C ARG A 218 -12.14 2.04 8.54
N ARG A 219 -12.31 3.14 7.77
CA ARG A 219 -11.21 3.79 7.03
C ARG A 219 -10.15 4.33 7.97
N LYS A 220 -10.55 5.11 8.98
CA LYS A 220 -9.63 5.64 9.99
C LYS A 220 -8.83 4.52 10.66
N ALA A 221 -9.51 3.47 11.12
CA ALA A 221 -8.86 2.35 11.80
C ALA A 221 -7.87 1.60 10.88
N VAL A 222 -8.21 1.34 9.60
CA VAL A 222 -7.26 0.66 8.69
C VAL A 222 -6.10 1.55 8.28
N ASP A 223 -6.32 2.87 8.17
CA ASP A 223 -5.25 3.83 7.89
C ASP A 223 -4.25 3.86 9.05
N GLU A 224 -4.73 4.00 10.29
CA GLU A 224 -3.90 3.94 11.50
C GLU A 224 -3.14 2.62 11.65
N LEU A 225 -3.82 1.48 11.42
CA LEU A 225 -3.15 0.17 11.39
C LEU A 225 -2.07 0.12 10.31
N GLY A 226 -2.35 0.69 9.13
CA GLY A 226 -1.43 0.72 8.01
C GLY A 226 -0.17 1.55 8.27
N GLU A 227 -0.28 2.64 9.04
CA GLU A 227 0.87 3.43 9.50
C GLU A 227 1.69 2.65 10.53
N ARG A 228 1.06 2.10 11.57
CA ARG A 228 1.76 1.27 12.60
C ARG A 228 2.48 0.06 12.01
N LEU A 229 1.87 -0.62 11.04
CA LEU A 229 2.51 -1.71 10.31
C LEU A 229 3.65 -1.22 9.41
N GLY A 230 3.58 0.03 8.94
CA GLY A 230 4.69 0.72 8.26
C GLY A 230 5.88 0.89 9.20
N ASP A 231 5.67 1.47 10.37
CA ASP A 231 6.73 1.65 11.37
C ASP A 231 7.35 0.31 11.77
N LEU A 232 6.53 -0.72 11.98
CA LEU A 232 7.02 -2.07 12.29
C LEU A 232 7.85 -2.65 11.14
N HIS A 233 7.44 -2.44 9.89
CA HIS A 233 8.20 -2.91 8.75
C HIS A 233 9.58 -2.24 8.69
N ASP A 234 9.64 -0.92 8.89
CA ASP A 234 10.92 -0.21 8.85
C ASP A 234 11.85 -0.66 9.99
N VAL A 235 11.30 -0.93 11.19
CA VAL A 235 12.04 -1.54 12.32
C VAL A 235 12.60 -2.91 11.95
N LEU A 236 11.81 -3.76 11.29
CA LEU A 236 12.24 -5.11 10.87
C LEU A 236 13.30 -5.05 9.77
N VAL A 237 13.22 -4.09 8.85
CA VAL A 237 14.27 -3.86 7.84
C VAL A 237 15.56 -3.41 8.53
N MET A 238 15.49 -2.50 9.51
CA MET A 238 16.67 -2.08 10.28
C MET A 238 17.31 -3.24 11.06
N HIS A 239 16.51 -4.16 11.61
CA HIS A 239 17.03 -5.39 12.21
C HIS A 239 17.81 -6.24 11.20
N ALA A 240 17.26 -6.47 10.00
CA ALA A 240 17.94 -7.23 8.97
C ALA A 240 19.27 -6.58 8.53
N LEU A 241 19.35 -5.24 8.53
CA LEU A 241 20.59 -4.51 8.24
C LEU A 241 21.63 -4.63 9.36
N LEU A 242 21.20 -4.74 10.63
CA LEU A 242 22.12 -4.99 11.74
C LEU A 242 22.66 -6.42 11.76
N GLU A 243 21.90 -7.37 11.23
CA GLU A 243 22.29 -8.78 11.12
C GLU A 243 23.14 -9.06 9.87
N ALA A 244 23.20 -8.14 8.92
CA ALA A 244 24.04 -8.24 7.74
C ALA A 244 25.52 -8.01 8.08
N ASP A 245 26.40 -8.84 7.50
CA ASP A 245 27.86 -8.80 7.74
C ASP A 245 28.59 -7.72 6.90
N ASP A 246 27.85 -6.74 6.38
CA ASP A 246 28.39 -5.65 5.55
C ASP A 246 28.70 -4.38 6.37
N GLN A 247 28.38 -4.39 7.68
CA GLN A 247 28.54 -3.26 8.61
C GLN A 247 27.99 -1.94 8.04
N LEU A 248 26.91 -2.01 7.26
CA LEU A 248 26.32 -0.86 6.58
C LEU A 248 25.88 0.25 7.55
N LEU A 249 25.43 -0.13 8.74
CA LEU A 249 25.06 0.80 9.83
C LEU A 249 26.26 1.19 10.71
N GLY A 250 27.41 0.57 10.46
CA GLY A 250 28.68 0.73 11.16
C GLY A 250 28.98 -0.38 12.17
N PRO A 251 30.04 -0.19 12.98
CA PRO A 251 30.55 -1.20 13.87
C PRO A 251 29.59 -1.47 15.06
N PRO A 252 29.71 -2.63 15.73
CA PRO A 252 28.83 -3.02 16.84
C PRO A 252 28.74 -2.01 17.99
N GLU A 253 29.82 -1.27 18.24
CA GLU A 253 29.88 -0.24 19.29
C GLU A 253 28.87 0.88 19.04
N ASP A 254 28.76 1.33 17.78
CA ASP A 254 27.86 2.43 17.37
C ASP A 254 26.41 1.96 17.28
N THR A 255 26.18 0.68 16.98
CA THR A 255 24.84 0.13 16.74
C THR A 255 24.19 -0.49 17.98
N LYS A 256 24.91 -0.61 19.10
CA LYS A 256 24.43 -1.24 20.34
C LYS A 256 23.17 -0.58 20.91
N LEU A 257 23.13 0.75 20.93
CA LEU A 257 21.94 1.48 21.39
C LEU A 257 20.77 1.25 20.44
N LEU A 258 21.01 1.38 19.12
CA LEU A 258 20.01 1.15 18.09
C LEU A 258 19.37 -0.25 18.22
N ALA A 259 20.18 -1.31 18.32
CA ALA A 259 19.70 -2.68 18.47
C ALA A 259 18.78 -2.85 19.70
N LYS A 260 19.13 -2.21 20.83
CA LYS A 260 18.31 -2.22 22.06
C LYS A 260 16.97 -1.52 21.85
N LEU A 261 16.97 -0.35 21.22
CA LEU A 261 15.75 0.44 20.99
C LEU A 261 14.83 -0.22 19.96
N LEU A 262 15.39 -0.78 18.88
CA LEU A 262 14.65 -1.54 17.87
C LEU A 262 13.90 -2.72 18.50
N LYS A 263 14.57 -3.54 19.33
CA LYS A 263 13.95 -4.68 20.01
C LYS A 263 12.76 -4.26 20.88
N ARG A 264 12.88 -3.12 21.57
CA ARG A 264 11.80 -2.58 22.42
C ARG A 264 10.64 -2.06 21.59
N SER A 265 10.95 -1.32 20.52
CA SER A 265 9.97 -0.79 19.57
C SER A 265 9.22 -1.91 18.84
N GLU A 266 9.93 -2.91 18.33
CA GLU A 266 9.38 -4.09 17.66
C GLU A 266 8.36 -4.79 18.54
N LYS A 267 8.70 -5.07 19.81
CA LYS A 267 7.78 -5.72 20.76
C LYS A 267 6.50 -4.92 20.98
N GLN A 268 6.61 -3.60 21.13
CA GLN A 268 5.46 -2.71 21.32
C GLN A 268 4.58 -2.63 20.06
N LEU A 269 5.21 -2.44 18.91
CA LEU A 269 4.53 -2.34 17.61
C LEU A 269 3.86 -3.66 17.22
N LYS A 270 4.51 -4.81 17.39
CA LYS A 270 3.89 -6.13 17.15
C LYS A 270 2.62 -6.30 17.98
N LYS A 271 2.67 -6.02 19.29
CA LYS A 271 1.51 -6.12 20.18
C LYS A 271 0.37 -5.19 19.72
N SER A 272 0.68 -3.92 19.45
CA SER A 272 -0.31 -2.93 19.01
C SER A 272 -0.92 -3.27 17.66
N CYS A 273 -0.10 -3.67 16.68
CA CYS A 273 -0.56 -4.06 15.35
C CYS A 273 -1.50 -5.27 15.40
N LEU A 274 -1.16 -6.30 16.19
CA LEU A 274 -2.01 -7.49 16.34
C LEU A 274 -3.36 -7.14 16.98
N ALA A 275 -3.37 -6.32 18.03
CA ALA A 275 -4.62 -5.89 18.68
C ALA A 275 -5.54 -5.14 17.70
N SER A 276 -5.01 -4.12 17.00
CA SER A 276 -5.79 -3.35 16.02
C SER A 276 -6.21 -4.19 14.80
N ALA A 277 -5.37 -5.10 14.34
CA ALA A 277 -5.71 -6.00 13.25
C ALA A 277 -6.80 -7.00 13.64
N ALA A 278 -6.79 -7.50 14.88
CA ALA A 278 -7.84 -8.38 15.40
C ALA A 278 -9.21 -7.67 15.43
N GLU A 279 -9.24 -6.41 15.87
CA GLU A 279 -10.47 -5.60 15.83
C GLU A 279 -10.99 -5.40 14.39
N LEU A 280 -10.10 -5.17 13.42
CA LEU A 280 -10.49 -4.88 12.03
C LEU A 280 -10.83 -6.11 11.18
N PHE A 281 -10.12 -7.22 11.40
CA PHE A 281 -10.09 -8.40 10.53
C PHE A 281 -10.43 -9.72 11.24
N GLY A 282 -10.69 -9.70 12.56
CA GLY A 282 -11.06 -10.90 13.32
C GLY A 282 -12.42 -11.47 12.92
N ASP A 283 -13.36 -10.59 12.55
CA ASP A 283 -14.69 -10.95 12.06
C ASP A 283 -14.65 -11.70 10.72
N SER A 284 -15.65 -12.56 10.51
CA SER A 284 -15.79 -13.31 9.25
C SER A 284 -15.92 -12.37 8.04
N PRO A 285 -15.02 -12.47 7.05
CA PRO A 285 -15.10 -11.69 5.81
C PRO A 285 -16.45 -11.80 5.10
N LYS A 286 -17.12 -12.96 5.22
CA LYS A 286 -18.39 -13.25 4.55
C LYS A 286 -19.50 -12.27 4.93
N ARG A 287 -19.55 -11.81 6.18
CA ARG A 287 -20.64 -10.96 6.69
C ARG A 287 -20.58 -9.59 6.02
N SER A 288 -19.41 -8.95 6.04
CA SER A 288 -19.21 -7.62 5.49
C SER A 288 -19.38 -7.61 3.96
N THR A 289 -18.89 -8.65 3.28
CA THR A 289 -19.00 -8.71 1.82
C THR A 289 -20.39 -9.09 1.32
N ARG A 290 -21.18 -9.86 2.09
CA ARG A 290 -22.61 -10.07 1.77
C ARG A 290 -23.41 -8.76 1.85
N LYS A 291 -23.13 -7.92 2.85
CA LYS A 291 -23.74 -6.59 2.97
C LYS A 291 -23.31 -5.68 1.82
N LEU A 292 -22.02 -5.72 1.43
CA LEU A 292 -21.50 -5.02 0.25
C LEU A 292 -22.20 -5.48 -1.02
N ALA A 293 -22.29 -6.79 -1.27
CA ALA A 293 -22.96 -7.33 -2.46
C ALA A 293 -24.41 -6.83 -2.56
N ARG A 294 -25.18 -6.94 -1.47
CA ARG A 294 -26.56 -6.44 -1.44
C ARG A 294 -26.64 -4.95 -1.77
N LYS A 295 -25.87 -4.12 -1.06
CA LYS A 295 -25.87 -2.67 -1.30
C LYS A 295 -25.42 -2.31 -2.72
N ALA A 296 -24.42 -3.02 -3.25
CA ALA A 296 -23.95 -2.80 -4.61
C ALA A 296 -25.00 -3.19 -5.65
N ARG A 297 -25.77 -4.27 -5.43
CA ARG A 297 -26.91 -4.59 -6.31
C ARG A 297 -27.97 -3.50 -6.31
N ASP A 298 -28.34 -3.00 -5.13
CA ASP A 298 -29.33 -1.94 -4.99
C ASP A 298 -28.86 -0.64 -5.68
N ASP A 299 -27.60 -0.23 -5.43
CA ASP A 299 -27.06 1.03 -5.94
C ASP A 299 -26.68 0.98 -7.43
N LEU A 300 -26.24 -0.17 -7.97
CA LEU A 300 -25.89 -0.34 -9.39
C LEU A 300 -27.12 -0.54 -10.29
N ALA A 301 -28.23 -1.04 -9.74
CA ALA A 301 -29.48 -1.23 -10.46
C ALA A 301 -30.39 0.01 -10.44
N ALA A 302 -30.11 0.98 -9.56
CA ALA A 302 -30.90 2.21 -9.47
C ALA A 302 -30.74 3.01 -10.77
N PRO A 303 -31.84 3.43 -11.43
CA PRO A 303 -31.75 4.37 -12.54
C PRO A 303 -31.03 5.64 -12.05
N PRO A 304 -30.24 6.32 -12.90
CA PRO A 304 -29.65 7.58 -12.51
C PRO A 304 -30.79 8.53 -12.14
N GLU A 305 -30.94 8.85 -10.85
CA GLU A 305 -31.82 9.93 -10.43
C GLU A 305 -31.40 11.15 -11.25
N GLU A 306 -32.34 11.66 -12.07
CA GLU A 306 -32.24 12.98 -12.67
C GLU A 306 -31.77 13.91 -11.56
N ALA A 307 -30.56 14.44 -11.71
CA ALA A 307 -30.03 15.43 -10.79
C ALA A 307 -31.06 16.55 -10.73
N ALA A 308 -31.84 16.57 -9.65
CA ALA A 308 -32.92 17.49 -9.44
C ALA A 308 -32.38 18.89 -9.70
N ALA A 309 -32.98 19.55 -10.68
CA ALA A 309 -32.88 20.98 -10.86
C ALA A 309 -33.27 21.66 -9.54
N SER A 310 -32.33 22.35 -8.91
CA SER A 310 -32.48 23.59 -8.12
C SER A 310 -31.12 24.05 -7.62
#